data_AF-Q4DVU6-F1
#
_entry.id   AF-Q4DVU6-F1
#
_cell.length_a   1.000
_cell.length_b   1.000
_cell.length_c   1.000
_cell.angle_alpha   90.00
_cell.angle_beta   90.00
_cell.angle_gamma   90.00
#
_symmetry.space_group_name_H-M   'P 1'
#
loop_
_entity.id
_entity.type
_entity.pdbx_description
1 polymer ?
#
loop_
_entity_poly.entity_id
_entity_poly.type
_entity_poly.pdbx_seq_one_letter_code
_entity_poly.pdbx_strand_id
1 'polypeptide(L)'
;MRRWVSLGGWCGPGLMLSKLGIRPVEEQLPFDMARCSFDGLLEFTRNGFDNGFFPGPLQRRPFTPDPASVWLLFRGQHACITHFDINADEVVQEFKRRFDEWEKMITCPTRPVTFLRTCIAENARDEVELVPQWHALLREKSAGKLDFCTVMVMHDQGPTTERVASFAEEDAAGSPCVVWNLAFDKQLPVEASLFDKCHDGYAQIIREMNRNEAWYVSTSPLRLVSPKPYKALSLVEGVPALRGSCTGFGTTHSALLGRCLYCGSTNGHEVVRDAFDSKKPWDNAEDTTLLAKWITSNGDKVATVEATALELKRGANEVLLRLRQLIQS
;
A
#
# COMPACT_ATOMS: atom_id res chain seq x y z
N MET A 1 4.56 -9.96 24.03
CA MET A 1 4.41 -10.28 22.59
C MET A 1 4.59 -9.00 21.79
N ARG A 2 5.37 -9.04 20.70
CA ARG A 2 5.64 -7.88 19.85
C ARG A 2 4.38 -7.47 19.08
N ARG A 3 4.23 -6.19 18.77
CA ARG A 3 3.20 -5.69 17.86
C ARG A 3 3.68 -5.81 16.43
N TRP A 4 2.86 -6.32 15.53
CA TRP A 4 3.13 -6.25 14.09
C TRP A 4 2.41 -5.07 13.47
N VAL A 5 3.11 -4.32 12.64
CA VAL A 5 2.59 -3.14 11.96
C VAL A 5 2.95 -3.20 10.49
N SER A 6 1.95 -3.15 9.60
CA SER A 6 2.24 -2.97 8.19
C SER A 6 2.59 -1.51 7.91
N LEU A 7 3.71 -1.30 7.22
CA LEU A 7 4.07 -0.04 6.56
C LEU A 7 3.53 0.02 5.12
N GLY A 8 2.58 -0.86 4.81
CA GLY A 8 1.93 -0.95 3.51
C GLY A 8 2.91 -1.26 2.39
N GLY A 9 2.78 -0.43 1.34
CA GLY A 9 3.24 -0.71 -0.01
C GLY A 9 2.07 -1.21 -0.85
N TRP A 10 1.34 -2.17 -0.32
CA TRP A 10 0.01 -2.57 -0.80
C TRP A 10 -0.75 -3.26 0.34
N CYS A 11 -1.98 -3.70 0.10
CA CYS A 11 -2.85 -4.30 1.12
C CYS A 11 -2.37 -5.68 1.62
N GLY A 12 -1.55 -6.38 0.84
CA GLY A 12 -1.15 -7.77 1.10
C GLY A 12 -0.53 -8.03 2.48
N PRO A 13 0.47 -7.26 2.95
CA PRO A 13 1.07 -7.48 4.26
C PRO A 13 0.08 -7.32 5.41
N GLY A 14 -0.78 -6.30 5.35
CA GLY A 14 -1.82 -6.06 6.35
C GLY A 14 -2.83 -7.21 6.41
N LEU A 15 -3.29 -7.68 5.25
CA LEU A 15 -4.17 -8.85 5.13
C LEU A 15 -3.51 -10.13 5.64
N MET A 16 -2.21 -10.32 5.40
CA MET A 16 -1.51 -11.51 5.87
C MET A 16 -1.39 -11.55 7.39
N LEU A 17 -1.09 -10.41 8.02
CA LEU A 17 -1.03 -10.31 9.49
C LEU A 17 -2.36 -10.72 10.14
N SER A 18 -3.48 -10.30 9.55
CA SER A 18 -4.82 -10.69 9.99
C SER A 18 -5.12 -12.16 9.70
N LYS A 19 -4.83 -12.64 8.48
CA LYS A 19 -5.07 -14.04 8.07
C LYS A 19 -4.33 -15.05 8.95
N LEU A 20 -3.13 -14.72 9.41
CA LEU A 20 -2.32 -15.58 10.29
C LEU A 20 -2.67 -15.43 11.78
N GLY A 21 -3.65 -14.60 12.14
CA GLY A 21 -4.05 -14.37 13.54
C GLY A 21 -2.98 -13.67 14.39
N ILE A 22 -1.99 -13.04 13.75
CA ILE A 22 -0.88 -12.34 14.42
C ILE A 22 -1.31 -10.96 14.89
N ARG A 23 -2.24 -10.34 14.17
CA ARG A 23 -2.77 -9.03 14.51
C ARG A 23 -4.30 -9.01 14.34
N PRO A 24 -5.06 -8.49 15.33
CA PRO A 24 -6.49 -8.28 15.19
C PRO A 24 -6.83 -7.24 14.11
N VAL A 25 -8.01 -7.35 13.50
CA VAL A 25 -8.43 -6.48 12.38
C VAL A 25 -8.59 -5.03 12.83
N GLU A 26 -8.97 -4.82 14.09
CA GLU A 26 -9.22 -3.52 14.70
C GLU A 26 -7.93 -2.72 14.93
N GLU A 27 -6.79 -3.39 14.93
CA GLU A 27 -5.45 -2.79 15.07
C GLU A 27 -4.84 -2.34 13.73
N GLN A 28 -5.61 -2.32 12.64
CA GLN A 28 -5.15 -1.75 11.38
C GLN A 28 -4.79 -0.27 11.54
N LEU A 29 -3.70 0.10 10.89
CA LEU A 29 -3.08 1.42 10.87
C LEU A 29 -3.19 2.00 9.45
N PRO A 30 -2.85 3.27 9.20
CA PRO A 30 -3.27 3.94 7.97
C PRO A 30 -2.66 3.35 6.69
N PHE A 31 -1.51 2.68 6.81
CA PHE A 31 -0.79 2.12 5.66
C PHE A 31 -1.21 0.69 5.31
N ASP A 32 -2.01 0.02 6.15
CA ASP A 32 -2.40 -1.38 5.93
C ASP A 32 -3.15 -1.64 4.63
N MET A 33 -3.89 -0.64 4.15
CA MET A 33 -4.79 -0.73 3.00
C MET A 33 -4.53 0.37 1.98
N ALA A 34 -3.35 0.99 2.05
CA ALA A 34 -2.91 2.02 1.12
C ALA A 34 -1.61 1.59 0.44
N ARG A 35 -1.53 1.80 -0.87
CA ARG A 35 -0.22 1.86 -1.53
C ARG A 35 0.43 3.17 -1.12
N CYS A 36 1.62 3.14 -0.52
CA CYS A 36 2.31 4.34 -0.06
C CYS A 36 3.78 4.25 -0.44
N SER A 37 4.35 5.32 -0.98
CA SER A 37 5.81 5.40 -1.17
C SER A 37 6.53 5.42 0.18
N PHE A 38 7.77 4.93 0.22
CA PHE A 38 8.54 4.90 1.46
C PHE A 38 8.98 6.29 1.90
N ASP A 39 9.34 7.17 0.96
CA ASP A 39 9.55 8.59 1.25
C ASP A 39 8.26 9.31 1.69
N GLY A 40 7.10 8.84 1.24
CA GLY A 40 5.80 9.23 1.78
C GLY A 40 5.61 8.85 3.24
N LEU A 41 6.05 7.64 3.66
CA LEU A 41 5.99 7.23 5.07
C LEU A 41 6.82 8.17 5.96
N LEU A 42 8.00 8.56 5.50
CA LEU A 42 8.85 9.55 6.18
C LEU A 42 8.12 10.88 6.32
N GLU A 43 7.50 11.36 5.24
CA GLU A 43 6.76 12.62 5.21
C GLU A 43 5.59 12.59 6.19
N PHE A 44 4.73 11.57 6.12
CA PHE A 44 3.56 11.47 6.99
C PHE A 44 3.92 11.28 8.46
N THR A 45 4.99 10.53 8.74
CA THR A 45 5.43 10.31 10.12
C THR A 45 6.02 11.57 10.72
N ARG A 46 6.72 12.38 9.92
CA ARG A 46 7.32 13.63 10.36
C ARG A 46 6.27 14.74 10.51
N ASN A 47 5.44 14.93 9.49
CA ASN A 47 4.62 16.12 9.30
C ASN A 47 3.10 15.88 9.45
N GLY A 48 2.69 14.64 9.71
CA GLY A 48 1.27 14.27 9.79
C GLY A 48 0.64 13.98 8.42
N PHE A 49 -0.67 13.72 8.42
CA PHE A 49 -1.39 13.17 7.26
C PHE A 49 -2.23 14.19 6.48
N ASP A 50 -2.14 15.48 6.84
CA ASP A 50 -3.00 16.53 6.28
C ASP A 50 -2.78 16.76 4.78
N ASN A 51 -1.55 16.53 4.30
CA ASN A 51 -1.16 16.82 2.92
C ASN A 51 -0.62 15.58 2.23
N GLY A 52 -1.16 15.26 1.05
CA GLY A 52 -0.61 14.26 0.14
C GLY A 52 -1.04 12.80 0.41
N PHE A 53 -1.68 12.50 1.54
CA PHE A 53 -2.28 11.18 1.81
C PHE A 53 -3.55 10.98 0.97
N PHE A 54 -4.51 11.89 1.11
CA PHE A 54 -5.69 11.95 0.25
C PHE A 54 -5.38 12.67 -1.08
N PRO A 55 -6.26 12.53 -2.11
CA PRO A 55 -6.09 13.24 -3.39
C PRO A 55 -6.02 14.77 -3.30
N GLY A 56 -6.46 15.34 -2.19
CA GLY A 56 -6.38 16.76 -1.86
C GLY A 56 -6.95 17.03 -0.47
N PRO A 57 -7.14 18.31 -0.10
CA PRO A 57 -7.78 18.67 1.16
C PRO A 57 -9.18 18.06 1.30
N LEU A 58 -9.51 17.53 2.47
CA LEU A 58 -10.79 16.84 2.73
C LEU A 58 -12.04 17.70 2.48
N GLN A 59 -11.90 19.03 2.55
CA GLN A 59 -12.94 20.01 2.26
C GLN A 59 -13.29 20.10 0.77
N ARG A 60 -12.44 19.54 -0.10
CA ARG A 60 -12.66 19.47 -1.56
C ARG A 60 -13.36 18.17 -2.00
N ARG A 61 -13.84 17.36 -1.06
CA ARG A 61 -14.66 16.18 -1.39
C ARG A 61 -15.98 16.62 -2.06
N PRO A 62 -16.55 15.80 -2.96
CA PRO A 62 -16.08 14.47 -3.33
C PRO A 62 -14.85 14.50 -4.26
N PHE A 63 -13.89 13.63 -4.00
CA PHE A 63 -12.77 13.36 -4.89
C PHE A 63 -13.25 12.49 -6.06
N THR A 64 -12.74 12.80 -7.25
CA THR A 64 -12.93 11.97 -8.44
C THR A 64 -11.90 10.83 -8.44
N PRO A 65 -12.31 9.55 -8.42
CA PRO A 65 -11.37 8.45 -8.55
C PRO A 65 -10.86 8.32 -9.99
N ASP A 66 -9.62 7.84 -10.11
CA ASP A 66 -9.01 7.44 -11.38
C ASP A 66 -9.32 5.95 -11.63
N PRO A 67 -10.07 5.59 -12.68
CA PRO A 67 -10.40 4.20 -12.96
C PRO A 67 -9.22 3.47 -13.60
N ALA A 68 -8.95 2.25 -13.16
CA ALA A 68 -7.92 1.38 -13.75
C ALA A 68 -8.37 -0.08 -13.69
N SER A 69 -8.66 -0.69 -14.83
CA SER A 69 -9.32 -2.02 -14.90
C SER A 69 -10.59 -2.05 -14.05
N VAL A 70 -10.67 -2.93 -13.06
CA VAL A 70 -11.79 -3.07 -12.11
C VAL A 70 -11.70 -2.10 -10.91
N TRP A 71 -10.62 -1.32 -10.79
CA TRP A 71 -10.33 -0.50 -9.61
C TRP A 71 -10.76 0.96 -9.77
N LEU A 72 -11.22 1.56 -8.67
CA LEU A 72 -11.33 3.01 -8.51
C LEU A 72 -10.20 3.51 -7.60
N LEU A 73 -9.24 4.23 -8.17
CA LEU A 73 -8.03 4.66 -7.47
C LEU A 73 -8.21 6.08 -6.93
N PHE A 74 -8.12 6.25 -5.62
CA PHE A 74 -7.98 7.56 -4.99
C PHE A 74 -6.51 7.86 -4.75
N ARG A 75 -5.88 8.51 -5.72
CA ARG A 75 -4.43 8.75 -5.75
C ARG A 75 -4.08 10.13 -5.18
N GLY A 76 -3.39 10.13 -4.05
CA GLY A 76 -2.70 11.29 -3.48
C GLY A 76 -1.28 11.43 -4.02
N GLN A 77 -0.53 12.37 -3.42
CA GLN A 77 0.87 12.60 -3.77
C GLN A 77 1.73 11.39 -3.42
N HIS A 78 1.53 10.82 -2.21
CA HIS A 78 2.36 9.75 -1.67
C HIS A 78 1.61 8.44 -1.43
N ALA A 79 0.27 8.48 -1.41
CA ALA A 79 -0.56 7.33 -1.13
C ALA A 79 -1.65 7.11 -2.19
N CYS A 80 -2.14 5.88 -2.28
CA CYS A 80 -3.23 5.47 -3.15
C CYS A 80 -4.13 4.45 -2.44
N ILE A 81 -5.42 4.76 -2.42
CA ILE A 81 -6.45 3.97 -1.75
C ILE A 81 -7.32 3.34 -2.85
N THR A 82 -7.46 2.02 -2.80
CA THR A 82 -8.13 1.23 -3.86
C THR A 82 -9.40 0.52 -3.40
N HIS A 83 -9.60 0.35 -2.08
CA HIS A 83 -10.66 -0.49 -1.51
C HIS A 83 -11.67 0.27 -0.65
N PHE A 84 -11.54 1.59 -0.53
CA PHE A 84 -12.42 2.39 0.32
C PHE A 84 -12.95 3.59 -0.45
N ASP A 85 -14.25 3.86 -0.31
CA ASP A 85 -14.83 5.13 -0.77
C ASP A 85 -14.46 6.25 0.21
N ILE A 86 -13.35 6.94 -0.05
CA ILE A 86 -12.91 8.07 0.78
C ILE A 86 -13.82 9.31 0.66
N ASN A 87 -14.88 9.24 -0.15
CA ASN A 87 -15.94 10.25 -0.12
C ASN A 87 -16.96 10.01 0.99
N ALA A 88 -17.03 8.80 1.52
CA ALA A 88 -17.85 8.46 2.67
C ALA A 88 -17.23 9.03 3.96
N ASP A 89 -18.07 9.60 4.83
CA ASP A 89 -17.59 10.29 6.03
C ASP A 89 -17.06 9.29 7.06
N GLU A 90 -17.72 8.15 7.23
CA GLU A 90 -17.32 7.05 8.09
C GLU A 90 -15.94 6.50 7.73
N VAL A 91 -15.61 6.39 6.45
CA VAL A 91 -14.29 5.98 5.96
C VAL A 91 -13.23 7.02 6.35
N VAL A 92 -13.52 8.30 6.15
CA VAL A 92 -12.60 9.39 6.53
C VAL A 92 -12.39 9.44 8.05
N GLN A 93 -13.44 9.24 8.85
CA GLN A 93 -13.31 9.17 10.31
C GLN A 93 -12.47 7.96 10.75
N GLU A 94 -12.65 6.81 10.11
CA GLU A 94 -11.83 5.63 10.38
C GLU A 94 -10.35 5.89 10.05
N PHE A 95 -10.02 6.55 8.93
CA PHE A 95 -8.64 6.95 8.63
C PHE A 95 -8.08 7.93 9.67
N LYS A 96 -8.86 8.93 10.11
CA LYS A 96 -8.44 9.85 11.17
C LYS A 96 -8.10 9.12 12.47
N ARG A 97 -8.97 8.19 12.90
CA ARG A 97 -8.71 7.33 14.05
C ARG A 97 -7.40 6.54 13.89
N ARG A 98 -7.15 6.00 12.69
CA ARG A 98 -5.90 5.28 12.38
C ARG A 98 -4.67 6.20 12.43
N PHE A 99 -4.78 7.46 12.00
CA PHE A 99 -3.71 8.45 12.12
C PHE A 99 -3.38 8.74 13.59
N ASP A 100 -4.40 8.90 14.44
CA ASP A 100 -4.21 9.12 15.87
C ASP A 100 -3.55 7.91 16.55
N GLU A 101 -3.99 6.70 16.22
CA GLU A 101 -3.40 5.46 16.74
C GLU A 101 -1.97 5.22 16.24
N TRP A 102 -1.66 5.67 15.02
CA TRP A 102 -0.29 5.68 14.50
C TRP A 102 0.61 6.62 15.31
N GLU A 103 0.17 7.85 15.53
CA GLU A 103 0.90 8.85 16.31
C GLU A 103 1.13 8.36 17.75
N LYS A 104 0.07 7.84 18.38
CA LYS A 104 0.10 7.30 19.75
C LYS A 104 1.02 6.09 19.86
N MET A 105 1.05 5.19 18.86
CA MET A 105 1.96 4.04 18.87
C MET A 105 3.43 4.46 18.93
N ILE A 106 3.79 5.54 18.24
CA ILE A 106 5.18 6.02 18.18
C ILE A 106 5.54 6.81 19.44
N THR A 107 4.65 7.71 19.88
CA THR A 107 4.93 8.64 20.98
C THR A 107 4.69 8.05 22.38
N CYS A 108 3.79 7.07 22.48
CA CYS A 108 3.43 6.36 23.71
C CYS A 108 3.56 4.83 23.53
N PRO A 109 4.75 4.31 23.18
CA PRO A 109 4.92 2.90 22.89
C PRO A 109 4.72 2.05 24.14
N THR A 110 3.93 0.99 24.03
CA THR A 110 3.61 0.06 25.13
C THR A 110 4.28 -1.31 24.98
N ARG A 111 4.76 -1.63 23.79
CA ARG A 111 5.40 -2.90 23.45
C ARG A 111 6.33 -2.72 22.24
N PRO A 112 7.34 -3.58 22.08
CA PRO A 112 8.19 -3.55 20.88
C PRO A 112 7.40 -3.80 19.60
N VAL A 113 7.83 -3.18 18.50
CA VAL A 113 7.14 -3.21 17.20
C VAL A 113 7.99 -3.87 16.11
N THR A 114 7.42 -4.83 15.39
CA THR A 114 7.96 -5.29 14.10
C THR A 114 7.21 -4.58 12.98
N PHE A 115 7.90 -3.71 12.26
CA PHE A 115 7.38 -3.08 11.05
C PHE A 115 7.58 -4.00 9.85
N LEU A 116 6.54 -4.20 9.05
CA LEU A 116 6.57 -5.00 7.82
C LEU A 116 6.29 -4.10 6.61
N ARG A 117 7.27 -3.92 5.74
CA ARG A 117 7.21 -3.09 4.54
C ARG A 117 7.42 -3.94 3.30
N THR A 118 6.53 -3.82 2.31
CA THR A 118 6.82 -4.30 0.96
C THR A 118 7.30 -3.16 0.10
N CYS A 119 8.48 -3.32 -0.52
CA CYS A 119 9.01 -2.33 -1.45
C CYS A 119 8.10 -2.21 -2.67
N ILE A 120 7.69 -0.99 -3.00
CA ILE A 120 6.90 -0.70 -4.21
C ILE A 120 7.67 0.05 -5.26
N ALA A 121 8.76 0.72 -4.86
CA ALA A 121 9.68 1.36 -5.77
C ALA A 121 10.11 0.37 -6.85
N GLU A 122 10.11 0.83 -8.10
CA GLU A 122 10.55 0.04 -9.25
C GLU A 122 11.96 -0.52 -9.00
N ASN A 123 12.85 0.28 -8.42
CA ASN A 123 14.10 -0.18 -7.85
C ASN A 123 13.95 -0.29 -6.32
N ALA A 124 13.83 -1.52 -5.81
CA ALA A 124 13.64 -1.76 -4.39
C ALA A 124 14.81 -1.28 -3.51
N ARG A 125 16.02 -1.09 -4.07
CA ARG A 125 17.16 -0.50 -3.35
C ARG A 125 16.86 0.92 -2.88
N ASP A 126 16.12 1.71 -3.67
CA ASP A 126 15.82 3.11 -3.36
C ASP A 126 15.08 3.21 -2.00
N GLU A 127 14.20 2.25 -1.68
CA GLU A 127 13.54 2.20 -0.36
C GLU A 127 14.47 1.68 0.75
N VAL A 128 15.29 0.66 0.48
CA VAL A 128 16.21 0.11 1.48
C VAL A 128 17.22 1.17 1.95
N GLU A 129 17.70 2.02 1.04
CA GLU A 129 18.64 3.10 1.37
C GLU A 129 18.02 4.19 2.27
N LEU A 130 16.69 4.28 2.33
CA LEU A 130 15.99 5.20 3.24
C LEU A 130 15.77 4.62 4.65
N VAL A 131 16.06 3.34 4.89
CA VAL A 131 15.85 2.71 6.21
C VAL A 131 16.56 3.46 7.35
N PRO A 132 17.82 3.90 7.22
CA PRO A 132 18.47 4.68 8.28
C PRO A 132 17.73 5.98 8.61
N GLN A 133 17.17 6.67 7.61
CA GLN A 133 16.39 7.89 7.81
C GLN A 133 15.05 7.59 8.50
N TRP A 134 14.42 6.48 8.14
CA TRP A 134 13.20 5.98 8.79
C TRP A 134 13.44 5.67 10.27
N HIS A 135 14.53 4.97 10.58
CA HIS A 135 14.89 4.62 11.94
C HIS A 135 15.24 5.86 12.79
N ALA A 136 16.01 6.79 12.24
CA ALA A 136 16.34 8.05 12.90
C ALA A 136 15.08 8.86 13.23
N LEU A 137 14.14 8.98 12.28
CA LEU A 137 12.86 9.68 12.46
C LEU A 137 12.03 9.06 13.59
N LEU A 138 11.90 7.73 13.62
CA LEU A 138 11.16 7.05 14.69
C LEU A 138 11.79 7.25 16.06
N ARG A 139 13.12 7.22 16.16
CA ARG A 139 13.83 7.46 17.42
C ARG A 139 13.65 8.88 17.90
N GLU A 140 13.78 9.86 17.00
CA GLU A 140 13.54 11.26 17.32
C GLU A 140 12.11 11.45 17.83
N LYS A 141 11.12 11.00 17.07
CA LYS A 141 9.69 11.18 17.39
C LYS A 141 9.25 10.44 18.64
N SER A 142 9.81 9.27 18.93
CA SER A 142 9.54 8.51 20.16
C SER A 142 10.41 8.93 21.36
N ALA A 143 11.32 9.89 21.18
CA ALA A 143 12.37 10.21 22.15
C ALA A 143 13.17 8.96 22.61
N GLY A 144 13.44 8.05 21.68
CA GLY A 144 14.16 6.79 21.91
C GLY A 144 13.38 5.72 22.66
N LYS A 145 12.09 5.92 22.96
CA LYS A 145 11.28 5.00 23.77
C LYS A 145 10.71 3.82 22.97
N LEU A 146 10.59 3.96 21.65
CA LEU A 146 10.06 2.90 20.80
C LEU A 146 11.17 1.89 20.50
N ASP A 147 11.00 0.66 20.98
CA ASP A 147 11.80 -0.50 20.58
C ASP A 147 11.19 -1.12 19.31
N PHE A 148 11.97 -1.25 18.25
CA PHE A 148 11.45 -1.72 16.97
C PHE A 148 12.49 -2.35 16.05
N CYS A 149 12.00 -3.22 15.17
CA CYS A 149 12.71 -3.79 14.03
C CYS A 149 11.92 -3.55 12.74
N THR A 150 12.63 -3.31 11.63
CA THR A 150 12.02 -3.18 10.31
C THR A 150 12.31 -4.41 9.45
N VAL A 151 11.27 -4.97 8.83
CA VAL A 151 11.33 -6.06 7.86
C VAL A 151 10.94 -5.51 6.50
N MET A 152 11.91 -5.41 5.59
CA MET A 152 11.70 -5.01 4.21
C MET A 152 11.50 -6.25 3.33
N VAL A 153 10.51 -6.23 2.44
CA VAL A 153 10.17 -7.34 1.55
C VAL A 153 10.25 -6.88 0.11
N MET A 154 11.16 -7.50 -0.65
CA MET A 154 11.31 -7.33 -2.09
C MET A 154 10.61 -8.48 -2.81
N HIS A 155 9.77 -8.18 -3.79
CA HIS A 155 9.09 -9.22 -4.57
C HIS A 155 9.93 -9.69 -5.76
N ASP A 156 9.87 -10.99 -6.04
CA ASP A 156 10.35 -11.61 -7.28
C ASP A 156 11.80 -11.28 -7.65
N GLN A 157 12.70 -11.28 -6.66
CA GLN A 157 14.14 -11.07 -6.87
C GLN A 157 14.93 -12.38 -6.98
N GLY A 158 14.29 -13.53 -6.80
CA GLY A 158 14.93 -14.84 -6.78
C GLY A 158 13.92 -15.98 -6.61
N PRO A 159 14.36 -17.24 -6.77
CA PRO A 159 13.47 -18.40 -6.77
C PRO A 159 12.97 -18.79 -5.37
N THR A 160 13.59 -18.26 -4.31
CA THR A 160 13.41 -18.67 -2.91
C THR A 160 13.09 -17.48 -2.02
N THR A 161 12.15 -17.66 -1.08
CA THR A 161 11.91 -16.68 -0.03
C THR A 161 13.01 -16.79 1.02
N GLU A 162 13.88 -15.78 1.10
CA GLU A 162 15.07 -15.80 1.95
C GLU A 162 15.56 -14.39 2.33
N ARG A 163 16.40 -14.32 3.37
CA ARG A 163 17.08 -13.08 3.75
C ARG A 163 18.15 -12.73 2.72
N VAL A 164 18.09 -11.51 2.20
CA VAL A 164 19.05 -10.99 1.22
C VAL A 164 19.94 -9.87 1.78
N ALA A 165 19.57 -9.30 2.93
CA ALA A 165 20.39 -8.38 3.71
C ALA A 165 19.95 -8.40 5.18
N SER A 166 20.85 -7.95 6.05
CA SER A 166 20.54 -7.61 7.43
C SER A 166 21.43 -6.45 7.88
N PHE A 167 20.89 -5.59 8.74
CA PHE A 167 21.61 -4.47 9.30
C PHE A 167 21.42 -4.54 10.81
N ALA A 168 22.52 -4.64 11.54
CA ALA A 168 22.53 -4.55 12.99
C ALA A 168 22.13 -3.13 13.44
N GLU A 169 21.91 -2.96 14.75
CA GLU A 169 21.48 -1.69 15.32
C GLU A 169 22.45 -0.54 14.96
N GLU A 170 23.75 -0.79 15.09
CA GLU A 170 24.81 0.18 14.78
C GLU A 170 24.81 0.67 13.33
N ASP A 171 24.39 -0.18 12.37
CA ASP A 171 24.40 0.12 10.93
C ASP A 171 23.06 0.62 10.40
N ALA A 172 22.00 0.54 11.20
CA ALA A 172 20.65 0.97 10.84
C ALA A 172 20.10 1.99 11.84
N ALA A 173 20.92 3.00 12.19
CA ALA A 173 20.54 4.11 13.05
C ALA A 173 19.86 3.66 14.37
N GLY A 174 20.44 2.64 15.00
CA GLY A 174 20.12 2.10 16.32
C GLY A 174 19.12 0.94 16.35
N SER A 175 18.41 0.62 15.26
CA SER A 175 17.38 -0.45 15.21
C SER A 175 17.69 -1.48 14.14
N PRO A 176 17.49 -2.79 14.38
CA PRO A 176 17.82 -3.79 13.39
C PRO A 176 16.85 -3.73 12.20
N CYS A 177 17.38 -4.03 11.01
CA CYS A 177 16.59 -4.21 9.80
C CYS A 177 16.95 -5.52 9.10
N VAL A 178 15.94 -6.21 8.57
CA VAL A 178 16.12 -7.43 7.77
C VAL A 178 15.42 -7.26 6.43
N VAL A 179 16.15 -7.53 5.34
CA VAL A 179 15.61 -7.47 3.99
C VAL A 179 15.42 -8.88 3.47
N TRP A 180 14.21 -9.17 3.00
CA TRP A 180 13.83 -10.46 2.43
C TRP A 180 13.54 -10.33 0.94
N ASN A 181 13.97 -11.32 0.18
CA ASN A 181 13.32 -11.65 -1.07
C ASN A 181 12.07 -12.49 -0.77
N LEU A 182 10.96 -12.18 -1.42
CA LEU A 182 9.75 -12.98 -1.45
C LEU A 182 9.61 -13.59 -2.84
N ALA A 183 9.69 -14.92 -2.90
CA ALA A 183 9.42 -15.68 -4.10
C ALA A 183 7.92 -15.91 -4.26
N PHE A 184 7.43 -15.82 -5.50
CA PHE A 184 6.06 -16.20 -5.83
C PHE A 184 5.92 -17.71 -5.96
N ASP A 185 4.76 -18.21 -5.55
CA ASP A 185 4.32 -19.54 -5.93
C ASP A 185 4.00 -19.56 -7.43
N LYS A 186 4.91 -20.18 -8.20
CA LYS A 186 4.79 -20.34 -9.66
C LYS A 186 3.96 -21.57 -10.06
N GLN A 187 3.53 -22.38 -9.10
CA GLN A 187 2.65 -23.53 -9.35
C GLN A 187 1.18 -23.11 -9.45
N LEU A 188 0.84 -21.92 -8.93
CA LEU A 188 -0.50 -21.37 -9.04
C LEU A 188 -0.83 -20.96 -10.48
N PRO A 189 -2.11 -21.02 -10.87
CA PRO A 189 -2.57 -20.51 -12.15
C PRO A 189 -2.19 -19.05 -12.37
N VAL A 190 -2.06 -18.63 -13.62
CA VAL A 190 -1.77 -17.23 -13.98
C VAL A 190 -2.81 -16.28 -13.38
N GLU A 191 -4.03 -16.77 -13.20
CA GLU A 191 -5.18 -15.96 -12.77
C GLU A 191 -5.27 -15.84 -11.24
N ALA A 192 -4.44 -16.59 -10.52
CA ALA A 192 -4.34 -16.45 -9.08
C ALA A 192 -3.91 -15.03 -8.72
N SER A 193 -4.51 -14.50 -7.66
CA SER A 193 -4.25 -13.14 -7.22
C SER A 193 -2.79 -12.99 -6.77
N LEU A 194 -2.29 -11.75 -6.77
CA LEU A 194 -0.96 -11.47 -6.22
C LEU A 194 -0.87 -11.89 -4.74
N PHE A 195 -1.97 -11.78 -3.99
CA PHE A 195 -2.02 -12.18 -2.59
C PHE A 195 -1.82 -13.69 -2.42
N ASP A 196 -2.46 -14.50 -3.27
CA ASP A 196 -2.30 -15.96 -3.27
C ASP A 196 -0.87 -16.35 -3.63
N LYS A 197 -0.33 -15.76 -4.70
CA LYS A 197 1.06 -15.99 -5.15
C LYS A 197 2.11 -15.64 -4.10
N CYS A 198 1.82 -14.72 -3.19
CA CYS A 198 2.74 -14.30 -2.14
C CYS A 198 2.50 -14.99 -0.79
N HIS A 199 1.48 -15.84 -0.66
CA HIS A 199 1.00 -16.31 0.63
C HIS A 199 2.08 -16.99 1.46
N ASP A 200 2.70 -18.03 0.89
CA ASP A 200 3.72 -18.83 1.58
C ASP A 200 4.96 -18.00 1.91
N GLY A 201 5.36 -17.10 1.01
CA GLY A 201 6.49 -16.21 1.21
C GLY A 201 6.29 -15.30 2.42
N TYR A 202 5.15 -14.60 2.51
CA TYR A 202 4.88 -13.80 3.72
C TYR A 202 4.70 -14.65 4.96
N ALA A 203 4.03 -15.80 4.88
CA ALA A 203 3.86 -16.68 6.03
C ALA A 203 5.21 -17.15 6.60
N GLN A 204 6.16 -17.48 5.73
CA GLN A 204 7.53 -17.80 6.11
C GLN A 204 8.21 -16.60 6.79
N ILE A 205 8.21 -15.42 6.16
CA ILE A 205 8.84 -14.21 6.69
C ILE A 205 8.28 -13.87 8.08
N ILE A 206 6.95 -13.84 8.22
CA ILE A 206 6.27 -13.50 9.47
C ILE A 206 6.61 -14.53 10.54
N ARG A 207 6.55 -15.84 10.23
CA ARG A 207 6.88 -16.90 11.20
C ARG A 207 8.33 -16.80 11.69
N GLU A 208 9.28 -16.59 10.79
CA GLU A 208 10.69 -16.45 11.14
C GLU A 208 10.94 -15.19 11.97
N MET A 209 10.40 -14.04 11.55
CA MET A 209 10.62 -12.76 12.24
C MET A 209 9.81 -12.60 13.53
N ASN A 210 8.86 -13.52 13.80
CA ASN A 210 8.15 -13.58 15.08
C ASN A 210 8.97 -14.22 16.21
N ARG A 211 10.11 -14.86 15.88
CA ARG A 211 11.04 -15.42 16.88
C ARG A 211 11.82 -14.30 17.55
N ASN A 212 12.14 -14.45 18.84
CA ASN A 212 12.86 -13.42 19.59
C ASN A 212 14.25 -13.19 18.98
N GLU A 213 14.90 -14.27 18.59
CA GLU A 213 16.27 -14.32 18.07
C GLU A 213 16.39 -13.69 16.69
N ALA A 214 15.27 -13.51 15.97
CA ALA A 214 15.28 -12.93 14.63
C ALA A 214 15.67 -11.45 14.61
N TRP A 215 15.64 -10.77 15.76
CA TRP A 215 16.11 -9.38 15.90
C TRP A 215 17.61 -9.29 16.16
N TYR A 216 18.26 -10.38 16.59
CA TYR A 216 19.71 -10.44 16.76
C TYR A 216 20.37 -10.80 15.44
N VAL A 217 20.70 -9.78 14.66
CA VAL A 217 21.33 -9.94 13.35
C VAL A 217 22.70 -9.29 13.34
N SER A 218 23.64 -9.94 12.67
CA SER A 218 24.87 -9.29 12.23
C SER A 218 24.63 -8.60 10.89
N THR A 219 25.36 -7.52 10.63
CA THR A 219 25.26 -6.82 9.36
C THR A 219 25.77 -7.69 8.21
N SER A 220 24.90 -7.86 7.22
CA SER A 220 25.18 -8.50 5.95
C SER A 220 24.69 -7.56 4.85
N PRO A 221 25.57 -7.08 3.96
CA PRO A 221 25.17 -6.18 2.90
C PRO A 221 24.14 -6.83 1.98
N LEU A 222 23.41 -6.00 1.24
CA LEU A 222 22.44 -6.45 0.26
C LEU A 222 23.13 -7.27 -0.83
N ARG A 223 22.86 -8.59 -0.84
CA ARG A 223 23.41 -9.55 -1.81
C ARG A 223 22.95 -9.27 -3.24
N LEU A 224 21.79 -8.63 -3.39
CA LEU A 224 21.22 -8.21 -4.65
C LEU A 224 21.83 -6.86 -5.07
N VAL A 225 23.02 -6.90 -5.69
CA VAL A 225 23.74 -5.69 -6.10
C VAL A 225 22.92 -4.82 -7.06
N SER A 226 22.10 -5.43 -7.91
CA SER A 226 21.16 -4.74 -8.79
C SER A 226 19.82 -5.48 -8.75
N PRO A 227 18.90 -5.11 -7.83
CA PRO A 227 17.57 -5.69 -7.81
C PRO A 227 16.91 -5.57 -9.18
N LYS A 228 16.22 -6.63 -9.61
CA LYS A 228 15.42 -6.65 -10.83
C LYS A 228 14.32 -5.57 -10.69
N PRO A 229 14.16 -4.67 -11.67
CA PRO A 229 13.08 -3.70 -11.67
C PRO A 229 11.71 -4.38 -11.52
N TYR A 230 10.89 -3.90 -10.60
CA TYR A 230 9.59 -4.50 -10.27
C TYR A 230 8.47 -3.46 -10.24
N LYS A 231 7.62 -3.45 -11.28
CA LYS A 231 6.59 -2.42 -11.50
C LYS A 231 5.20 -2.77 -10.99
N ALA A 232 4.94 -4.03 -10.62
CA ALA A 232 3.58 -4.46 -10.31
C ALA A 232 3.00 -3.83 -9.02
N LEU A 233 3.86 -3.21 -8.20
CA LEU A 233 3.43 -2.48 -7.01
C LEU A 233 3.47 -0.96 -7.17
N SER A 234 4.40 -0.40 -7.97
CA SER A 234 4.39 1.01 -8.33
C SER A 234 3.26 1.38 -9.30
N LEU A 235 2.77 0.39 -10.07
CA LEU A 235 1.65 0.54 -10.99
C LEU A 235 0.44 -0.29 -10.53
N VAL A 236 -0.77 0.20 -10.80
CA VAL A 236 -2.03 -0.54 -10.76
C VAL A 236 -2.50 -0.66 -12.21
N GLU A 237 -2.41 -1.84 -12.81
CA GLU A 237 -2.90 -2.07 -14.18
C GLU A 237 -2.28 -1.11 -15.20
N GLY A 238 -0.97 -0.83 -15.05
CA GLY A 238 -0.23 0.11 -15.89
C GLY A 238 -0.36 1.59 -15.51
N VAL A 239 -1.28 1.94 -14.60
CA VAL A 239 -1.44 3.30 -14.08
C VAL A 239 -0.51 3.51 -12.88
N PRO A 240 0.32 4.57 -12.84
CA PRO A 240 1.07 4.94 -11.65
C PRO A 240 0.18 5.00 -10.40
N ALA A 241 0.51 4.23 -9.37
CA ALA A 241 -0.27 4.20 -8.15
C ALA A 241 -0.30 5.59 -7.49
N LEU A 242 0.80 6.33 -7.54
CA LEU A 242 0.98 7.59 -6.83
C LEU A 242 1.00 8.75 -7.83
N ARG A 243 0.36 9.88 -7.53
CA ARG A 243 0.44 11.06 -8.40
C ARG A 243 1.86 11.62 -8.47
N GLY A 244 2.60 11.53 -7.36
CA GLY A 244 3.95 12.04 -7.28
C GLY A 244 5.01 11.27 -8.06
N SER A 245 4.74 10.03 -8.51
CA SER A 245 5.78 9.22 -9.15
C SER A 245 5.24 8.08 -10.00
N CYS A 246 5.82 7.90 -11.18
CA CYS A 246 5.59 6.72 -12.03
C CYS A 246 6.36 5.47 -11.58
N THR A 247 7.35 5.62 -10.68
CA THR A 247 8.20 4.52 -10.23
C THR A 247 7.88 4.07 -8.81
N GLY A 248 6.94 4.73 -8.12
CA GLY A 248 6.59 4.41 -6.72
C GLY A 248 7.55 4.99 -5.67
N PHE A 249 8.56 5.76 -6.09
CA PHE A 249 9.55 6.40 -5.23
C PHE A 249 9.72 7.89 -5.55
N GLY A 250 10.24 8.67 -4.60
CA GLY A 250 10.63 10.06 -4.83
C GLY A 250 9.44 11.03 -4.90
N THR A 251 8.28 10.61 -4.41
CA THR A 251 7.06 11.42 -4.32
C THR A 251 7.23 12.73 -3.55
N THR A 252 8.03 12.75 -2.48
CA THR A 252 8.32 13.95 -1.69
C THR A 252 9.20 14.93 -2.45
N HIS A 253 10.22 14.42 -3.15
CA HIS A 253 11.01 15.25 -4.05
C HIS A 253 10.14 15.79 -5.21
N SER A 254 9.30 14.94 -5.82
CA SER A 254 8.39 15.38 -6.87
C SER A 254 7.39 16.44 -6.41
N ALA A 255 6.94 16.38 -5.14
CA ALA A 255 6.05 17.39 -4.55
C ALA A 255 6.73 18.77 -4.51
N LEU A 256 7.99 18.80 -4.08
CA LEU A 256 8.80 20.03 -4.03
C LEU A 256 9.12 20.57 -5.44
N LEU A 257 9.37 19.67 -6.40
CA LEU A 257 9.67 20.05 -7.78
C LEU A 257 8.44 20.44 -8.61
N GLY A 258 7.23 20.10 -8.14
CA GLY A 258 5.98 20.26 -8.91
C GLY A 258 5.89 19.36 -10.15
N ARG A 259 6.72 18.31 -10.25
CA ARG A 259 6.74 17.34 -11.35
C ARG A 259 7.35 16.02 -10.92
N CYS A 260 6.99 14.94 -11.61
CA CYS A 260 7.59 13.62 -11.42
C CYS A 260 9.10 13.67 -11.67
N LEU A 261 9.89 13.21 -10.70
CA LEU A 261 11.36 13.16 -10.79
C LEU A 261 11.88 12.35 -11.99
N TYR A 262 11.12 11.35 -12.44
CA TYR A 262 11.57 10.37 -13.44
C TYR A 262 11.12 10.68 -14.86
N CYS A 263 9.85 11.05 -15.05
CA CYS A 263 9.29 11.30 -16.39
C CYS A 263 8.97 12.79 -16.65
N GLY A 264 9.08 13.66 -15.65
CA GLY A 264 8.77 15.07 -15.77
C GLY A 264 7.27 15.42 -15.85
N SER A 265 6.35 14.45 -15.72
CA SER A 265 4.91 14.70 -15.69
C SER A 265 4.54 15.72 -14.60
N THR A 266 3.74 16.72 -14.97
CA THR A 266 3.21 17.77 -14.08
C THR A 266 1.72 17.60 -13.77
N ASN A 267 1.04 16.65 -14.43
CA ASN A 267 -0.40 16.41 -14.28
C ASN A 267 -0.73 15.23 -13.34
N GLY A 268 0.24 14.77 -12.55
CA GLY A 268 0.05 13.66 -11.61
C GLY A 268 -0.20 12.32 -12.30
N HIS A 269 0.29 12.15 -13.53
CA HIS A 269 0.04 10.97 -14.36
C HIS A 269 -1.46 10.74 -14.57
N GLU A 270 -2.08 11.69 -15.24
CA GLU A 270 -3.51 11.64 -15.61
C GLU A 270 -3.85 10.33 -16.35
N VAL A 271 -5.03 9.78 -16.05
CA VAL A 271 -5.49 8.50 -16.57
C VAL A 271 -6.53 8.72 -17.65
N VAL A 272 -6.37 8.03 -18.78
CA VAL A 272 -7.41 7.92 -19.80
C VAL A 272 -8.56 7.10 -19.23
N ARG A 273 -9.65 7.78 -18.85
CA ARG A 273 -10.69 7.20 -17.98
C ARG A 273 -11.42 6.00 -18.60
N ASP A 274 -11.61 6.00 -19.91
CA ASP A 274 -12.31 4.95 -20.66
C ASP A 274 -11.36 3.89 -21.24
N ALA A 275 -10.07 3.90 -20.85
CA ALA A 275 -9.06 2.98 -21.40
C ALA A 275 -9.39 1.49 -21.17
N PHE A 276 -10.19 1.20 -20.14
CA PHE A 276 -10.59 -0.17 -19.76
C PHE A 276 -12.07 -0.45 -20.01
N ASP A 277 -12.82 0.49 -20.58
CA ASP A 277 -14.26 0.29 -20.81
C ASP A 277 -14.46 -0.72 -21.94
N SER A 278 -15.36 -1.68 -21.72
CA SER A 278 -15.75 -2.68 -22.72
C SER A 278 -16.54 -2.09 -23.88
N LYS A 279 -17.16 -0.92 -23.65
CA LYS A 279 -18.02 -0.18 -24.60
C LYS A 279 -19.23 -0.98 -25.09
N LYS A 280 -19.56 -2.08 -24.40
CA LYS A 280 -20.77 -2.88 -24.68
C LYS A 280 -22.01 -2.15 -24.15
N PRO A 281 -23.15 -2.22 -24.85
CA PRO A 281 -24.41 -1.69 -24.31
C PRO A 281 -24.77 -2.41 -23.01
N TRP A 282 -25.47 -1.71 -22.11
CA TRP A 282 -26.02 -2.30 -20.89
C TRP A 282 -27.37 -2.94 -21.18
N ASP A 283 -27.63 -4.10 -20.57
CA ASP A 283 -28.95 -4.72 -20.55
C ASP A 283 -29.59 -4.73 -19.16
N ASN A 284 -30.88 -5.08 -19.10
CA ASN A 284 -31.65 -5.07 -17.86
C ASN A 284 -31.14 -6.08 -16.82
N ALA A 285 -30.52 -7.19 -17.26
CA ALA A 285 -29.98 -8.19 -16.34
C ALA A 285 -28.70 -7.66 -15.68
N GLU A 286 -27.83 -6.99 -16.45
CA GLU A 286 -26.64 -6.31 -15.92
C GLU A 286 -27.01 -5.17 -14.95
N ASP A 287 -28.03 -4.37 -15.27
CA ASP A 287 -28.54 -3.32 -14.36
C ASP A 287 -29.05 -3.92 -13.04
N THR A 288 -29.77 -5.04 -13.13
CA THR A 288 -30.25 -5.78 -11.95
C THR A 288 -29.08 -6.27 -11.10
N THR A 289 -28.04 -6.83 -11.72
CA THR A 289 -26.82 -7.26 -11.03
C THR A 289 -26.12 -6.09 -10.33
N LEU A 290 -25.95 -4.96 -11.02
CA LEU A 290 -25.31 -3.77 -10.45
C LEU A 290 -26.07 -3.22 -9.24
N LEU A 291 -27.40 -3.10 -9.34
CA LEU A 291 -28.23 -2.64 -8.22
C LEU A 291 -28.24 -3.65 -7.06
N ALA A 292 -28.22 -4.95 -7.34
CA ALA A 292 -28.10 -5.98 -6.31
C ALA A 292 -26.76 -5.84 -5.55
N LYS A 293 -25.64 -5.63 -6.26
CA LYS A 293 -24.33 -5.39 -5.63
C LYS A 293 -24.34 -4.14 -4.77
N TRP A 294 -24.91 -3.05 -5.27
CA TRP A 294 -25.08 -1.80 -4.52
C TRP A 294 -25.76 -2.00 -3.18
N ILE A 295 -26.86 -2.76 -3.17
CA ILE A 295 -27.59 -3.10 -1.95
C ILE A 295 -26.74 -3.99 -1.03
N THR A 296 -26.12 -5.05 -1.56
CA THR A 296 -25.30 -5.97 -0.73
C THR A 296 -24.04 -5.32 -0.15
N SER A 297 -23.52 -4.29 -0.81
CA SER A 297 -22.40 -3.48 -0.34
C SER A 297 -22.83 -2.32 0.56
N ASN A 298 -24.11 -2.28 0.98
CA ASN A 298 -24.68 -1.23 1.83
C ASN A 298 -24.43 0.20 1.30
N GLY A 299 -24.41 0.37 -0.02
CA GLY A 299 -24.14 1.67 -0.63
C GLY A 299 -22.65 2.06 -0.70
N ASP A 300 -21.70 1.14 -0.48
CA ASP A 300 -20.30 1.40 -0.80
C ASP A 300 -20.08 1.37 -2.32
N LYS A 301 -19.80 2.54 -2.90
CA LYS A 301 -19.58 2.70 -4.35
C LYS A 301 -18.35 1.96 -4.85
N VAL A 302 -17.27 1.97 -4.08
CA VAL A 302 -16.01 1.33 -4.49
C VAL A 302 -16.20 -0.18 -4.50
N ALA A 303 -16.72 -0.75 -3.41
CA ALA A 303 -16.98 -2.18 -3.33
C ALA A 303 -17.97 -2.66 -4.41
N THR A 304 -19.02 -1.87 -4.66
CA THR A 304 -20.00 -2.18 -5.72
C THR A 304 -19.35 -2.19 -7.09
N VAL A 305 -18.59 -1.13 -7.42
CA VAL A 305 -17.95 -1.00 -8.74
C VAL A 305 -16.93 -2.11 -8.95
N GLU A 306 -16.08 -2.40 -7.96
CA GLU A 306 -15.08 -3.48 -8.03
C GLU A 306 -15.75 -4.84 -8.29
N ALA A 307 -16.76 -5.19 -7.48
CA ALA A 307 -17.46 -6.47 -7.60
C ALA A 307 -18.19 -6.61 -8.95
N THR A 308 -18.90 -5.57 -9.40
CA THR A 308 -19.62 -5.60 -10.68
C THR A 308 -18.67 -5.58 -11.87
N ALA A 309 -17.61 -4.79 -11.85
CA ALA A 309 -16.61 -4.73 -12.92
C ALA A 309 -15.95 -6.10 -13.13
N LEU A 310 -15.61 -6.79 -12.04
CA LEU A 310 -15.06 -8.14 -12.09
C LEU A 310 -16.07 -9.16 -12.64
N GLU A 311 -17.30 -9.17 -12.12
CA GLU A 311 -18.34 -10.13 -12.52
C GLU A 311 -18.77 -9.96 -13.98
N LEU A 312 -19.00 -8.73 -14.42
CA LEU A 312 -19.47 -8.42 -15.77
C LEU A 312 -18.34 -8.26 -16.80
N LYS A 313 -17.08 -8.34 -16.37
CA LYS A 313 -15.89 -8.10 -17.20
C LYS A 313 -15.96 -6.74 -17.91
N ARG A 314 -16.24 -5.70 -17.11
CA ARG A 314 -16.39 -4.31 -17.52
C ARG A 314 -15.35 -3.42 -16.84
N GLY A 315 -15.09 -2.24 -17.41
CA GLY A 315 -14.23 -1.24 -16.80
C GLY A 315 -14.88 -0.59 -15.59
N ALA A 316 -14.11 -0.24 -14.57
CA ALA A 316 -14.61 0.47 -13.39
C ALA A 316 -15.26 1.82 -13.75
N ASN A 317 -14.79 2.48 -14.81
CA ASN A 317 -15.35 3.75 -15.27
C ASN A 317 -16.78 3.59 -15.79
N GLU A 318 -17.02 2.69 -16.76
CA GLU A 318 -18.38 2.46 -17.28
C GLU A 318 -19.34 1.96 -16.19
N VAL A 319 -18.88 1.11 -15.27
CA VAL A 319 -19.69 0.63 -14.13
C VAL A 319 -20.05 1.78 -13.20
N LEU A 320 -19.10 2.64 -12.84
CA LEU A 320 -19.35 3.81 -12.00
C LEU A 320 -20.33 4.79 -12.65
N LEU A 321 -20.19 5.03 -13.96
CA LEU A 321 -21.11 5.90 -14.70
C LEU A 321 -22.52 5.31 -14.74
N ARG A 322 -22.65 4.00 -14.97
CA ARG A 322 -23.96 3.34 -14.98
C ARG A 322 -24.62 3.36 -13.60
N LEU A 323 -23.87 3.06 -12.55
CA LEU A 323 -24.37 3.11 -11.17
C LEU A 323 -24.95 4.50 -10.85
N ARG A 324 -24.22 5.56 -11.20
CA ARG A 324 -24.67 6.94 -10.99
C ARG A 324 -25.99 7.25 -11.72
N GLN A 325 -26.17 6.74 -12.93
CA GLN A 325 -27.42 6.91 -13.69
C GLN A 325 -28.59 6.21 -12.98
N LEU A 326 -28.41 4.95 -12.56
CA LEU A 326 -29.47 4.14 -11.98
C LEU A 326 -29.91 4.59 -10.58
N ILE A 327 -29.01 5.19 -9.79
CA ILE A 327 -29.35 5.67 -8.44
C ILE A 327 -29.88 7.11 -8.41
N GLN A 328 -29.79 7.83 -9.54
CA GLN A 328 -30.32 9.19 -9.69
C GLN A 328 -31.70 9.24 -10.35
N SER A 329 -32.12 8.16 -11.01
CA SER A 329 -33.44 7.99 -11.63
C SER A 329 -34.50 7.56 -10.63
#